data_AF-A0AA38GNL7-F1
#
_entry.id   AF-A0AA38GNL7-F1
#
_cell.length_a   1.000
_cell.length_b   1.000
_cell.length_c   1.000
_cell.angle_alpha   90.00
_cell.angle_beta   90.00
_cell.angle_gamma   90.00
#
_symmetry.space_group_name_H-M   'P 1'
#
loop_
_entity.id
_entity.type
_entity.pdbx_description
1 polymer ?
#
loop_
_entity_poly.entity_id
_entity_poly.type
_entity_poly.pdbx_seq_one_letter_code
_entity_poly.pdbx_strand_id
1 'polypeptide(L)'
;MGFHRFRGEDAKDADMVVPFLECVESPIPKLELHRINGSFSVFSSDGSLIAFNPNIGLPDGEAHLVKIDRSKKWETNFKGPAFAVAWNGKQRGILYASVGPIFTSLQSTVHVISIRFKPKDLGEETQVKSE
;
A
#
# COMPACT_ATOMS: atom_id res chain seq x y z
N MET A 1 -5.33 4.03 -13.92
CA MET A 1 -4.26 3.68 -14.87
C MET A 1 -3.00 3.40 -14.06
N GLY A 2 -2.31 2.28 -14.33
CA GLY A 2 -1.07 1.92 -13.65
C GLY A 2 0.11 2.02 -14.61
N PHE A 3 1.24 2.55 -14.17
CA PHE A 3 2.46 2.66 -14.97
C PHE A 3 3.65 2.16 -14.14
N HIS A 4 4.50 1.34 -14.76
CA HIS A 4 5.75 0.91 -14.12
C HIS A 4 6.83 1.97 -14.29
N ARG A 5 7.67 2.16 -13.27
CA ARG A 5 8.84 3.02 -13.38
C ARG A 5 9.83 2.38 -14.36
N PHE A 6 10.10 3.04 -15.47
CA PHE A 6 11.23 2.73 -16.34
C PHE A 6 12.44 3.54 -15.88
N ARG A 7 13.57 2.89 -15.65
CA ARG A 7 14.87 3.55 -15.49
C ARG A 7 15.63 3.27 -16.79
N GLY A 8 15.83 4.31 -17.60
CA GLY A 8 16.69 4.21 -18.79
C GLY A 8 18.16 4.06 -18.41
N GLU A 9 19.01 3.81 -19.40
CA GLU A 9 20.46 3.65 -19.20
C GLU A 9 21.14 4.91 -18.64
N ASP A 10 20.57 6.10 -18.89
CA ASP A 10 21.08 7.40 -18.43
C ASP A 10 20.59 7.82 -17.03
N ALA A 11 19.96 6.90 -16.27
CA ALA A 11 19.46 7.20 -14.93
C ALA A 11 20.61 7.62 -14.00
N LYS A 12 20.47 8.77 -13.33
CA LYS A 12 21.52 9.32 -12.44
C LYS A 12 21.47 8.62 -11.08
N ASP A 13 22.49 8.81 -10.23
CA ASP A 13 22.52 8.23 -8.87
C ASP A 13 21.28 8.60 -8.04
N ALA A 14 20.72 9.80 -8.23
CA ALA A 14 19.48 10.25 -7.60
C ALA A 14 18.26 9.40 -8.00
N ASP A 15 18.30 8.70 -9.13
CA ASP A 15 17.26 7.77 -9.58
C ASP A 15 17.33 6.39 -8.91
N MET A 16 18.41 6.10 -8.17
CA MET A 16 18.60 4.81 -7.50
C MET A 16 17.78 4.67 -6.22
N VAL A 17 17.47 5.77 -5.53
CA VAL A 17 16.58 5.73 -4.36
C VAL A 17 15.11 5.73 -4.82
N VAL A 18 14.35 4.76 -4.35
CA VAL A 18 12.91 4.64 -4.68
C VAL A 18 12.10 5.19 -3.51
N PRO A 19 11.46 6.36 -3.63
CA PRO A 19 10.55 6.83 -2.60
C PRO A 19 9.37 5.87 -2.48
N PHE A 20 8.81 5.75 -1.28
CA PHE A 20 7.61 4.92 -1.09
C PHE A 20 6.38 5.51 -1.81
N LEU A 21 6.34 6.83 -1.98
CA LEU A 21 5.30 7.56 -2.71
C LEU A 21 5.91 8.80 -3.39
N GLU A 22 5.63 8.98 -4.68
CA GLU A 22 6.12 10.06 -5.53
C GLU A 22 4.95 10.72 -6.25
N CYS A 23 4.93 12.06 -6.28
CA CYS A 23 4.00 12.80 -7.13
C CYS A 23 4.67 13.02 -8.49
N VAL A 24 4.03 12.54 -9.55
CA VAL A 24 4.52 12.61 -10.92
C VAL A 24 3.71 13.67 -11.66
N GLU A 25 4.40 14.48 -12.47
CA GLU A 25 3.73 15.46 -13.31
C GLU A 25 2.79 14.77 -14.30
N SER A 26 1.55 15.27 -14.35
CA SER A 26 0.56 14.80 -15.31
C SER A 26 0.58 15.68 -16.57
N PRO A 27 0.59 15.10 -17.77
CA PRO A 27 0.38 15.87 -19.01
C PRO A 27 -1.07 16.37 -19.14
N ILE A 28 -1.99 15.83 -18.33
CA ILE A 28 -3.40 16.23 -18.29
C ILE A 28 -3.58 17.23 -17.13
N PRO A 29 -4.00 18.48 -17.41
CA PRO A 29 -4.25 19.46 -16.37
C PRO A 29 -5.27 18.96 -15.33
N LYS A 30 -5.03 19.27 -14.05
CA LYS A 30 -5.87 18.89 -12.90
C LYS A 30 -5.98 17.39 -12.62
N LEU A 31 -5.19 16.55 -13.29
CA LEU A 31 -5.00 15.15 -12.92
C LEU A 31 -3.71 15.04 -12.12
N GLU A 32 -3.76 14.44 -10.93
CA GLU A 32 -2.57 14.13 -10.14
C GLU A 32 -2.18 12.67 -10.35
N LEU A 33 -0.90 12.42 -10.56
CA LEU A 33 -0.36 11.07 -10.68
C LEU A 33 0.49 10.77 -9.44
N HIS A 34 0.09 9.73 -8.71
CA HIS A 34 0.79 9.27 -7.52
C HIS A 34 1.42 7.91 -7.85
N ARG A 35 2.75 7.84 -7.86
CA ARG A 35 3.50 6.60 -8.05
C ARG A 35 3.86 6.03 -6.69
N ILE A 36 3.42 4.80 -6.44
CA ILE A 36 3.70 4.08 -5.21
C ILE A 36 4.76 3.00 -5.45
N ASN A 37 5.66 2.82 -4.50
CA ASN A 37 6.58 1.68 -4.51
C ASN A 37 5.91 0.47 -3.86
N GLY A 38 5.11 -0.25 -4.64
CA GLY A 38 4.38 -1.43 -4.20
C GLY A 38 3.27 -1.82 -5.18
N SER A 39 2.41 -2.72 -4.73
CA SER A 39 1.32 -3.31 -5.52
C SER A 39 -0.05 -3.09 -4.87
N PHE A 40 -1.12 -3.29 -5.66
CA PHE A 40 -2.52 -3.30 -5.20
C PHE A 40 -2.92 -2.09 -4.36
N SER A 41 -2.53 -0.88 -4.79
CA SER A 41 -2.79 0.33 -4.02
C SER A 41 -4.25 0.80 -4.12
N VAL A 42 -4.78 1.28 -3.00
CA VAL A 42 -6.15 1.79 -2.88
C VAL A 42 -6.21 3.02 -1.96
N PHE A 43 -6.93 4.06 -2.40
CA PHE A 43 -7.15 5.27 -1.62
C PHE A 43 -8.23 5.07 -0.56
N SER A 44 -8.04 5.68 0.60
CA SER A 44 -9.11 5.82 1.60
C SER A 44 -10.27 6.64 1.02
N SER A 45 -11.46 6.49 1.60
CA SER A 45 -12.66 7.21 1.13
C SER A 45 -12.53 8.74 1.19
N ASP A 46 -11.69 9.26 2.08
CA ASP A 46 -11.38 10.69 2.20
C ASP A 46 -10.11 11.11 1.44
N GLY A 47 -9.46 10.19 0.72
CA GLY A 47 -8.25 10.44 -0.07
C GLY A 47 -6.99 10.74 0.75
N SER A 48 -7.05 10.71 2.09
CA SER A 48 -5.93 11.09 2.95
C SER A 48 -4.83 10.02 3.07
N LEU A 49 -5.20 8.76 2.84
CA LEU A 49 -4.31 7.60 2.98
C LEU A 49 -4.36 6.72 1.73
N ILE A 50 -3.25 6.07 1.44
CA ILE A 50 -3.16 4.99 0.46
C ILE A 50 -2.74 3.73 1.21
N ALA A 51 -3.51 2.64 1.04
CA ALA A 51 -3.10 1.31 1.45
C ALA A 51 -2.48 0.57 0.27
N PHE A 52 -1.44 -0.24 0.50
CA PHE A 52 -0.71 -0.96 -0.55
C PHE A 52 0.07 -2.14 0.02
N ASN A 53 0.56 -3.01 -0.87
CA ASN A 53 1.42 -4.15 -0.51
C ASN A 53 2.84 -3.91 -1.08
N PRO A 54 3.87 -3.65 -0.25
CA PRO A 54 5.23 -3.43 -0.75
C PRO A 54 5.87 -4.72 -1.29
N ASN A 55 5.65 -5.85 -0.60
CA ASN A 55 6.38 -7.11 -0.81
C ASN A 55 5.42 -8.28 -1.11
N ILE A 56 4.74 -8.22 -2.25
CA ILE A 56 3.66 -9.19 -2.52
C ILE A 56 4.16 -10.64 -2.57
N GLY A 57 3.49 -11.54 -1.84
CA GLY A 57 3.79 -12.98 -1.84
C GLY A 57 4.98 -13.41 -1.00
N LEU A 58 5.69 -12.47 -0.40
CA LEU A 58 6.73 -12.77 0.57
C LEU A 58 6.13 -12.96 1.98
N PRO A 59 6.81 -13.68 2.88
CA PRO A 59 6.37 -13.82 4.27
C PRO A 59 6.17 -12.49 5.01
N ASP A 60 6.94 -11.47 4.63
CA ASP A 60 6.86 -10.06 5.07
C ASP A 60 6.01 -9.20 4.10
N GLY A 61 5.04 -9.83 3.43
CA GLY A 61 4.15 -9.21 2.45
C GLY A 61 2.95 -8.47 3.05
N GLU A 62 3.10 -7.88 4.24
CA GLU A 62 2.01 -7.18 4.91
C GLU A 62 1.49 -5.96 4.15
N ALA A 63 0.29 -5.51 4.52
CA ALA A 63 -0.24 -4.25 4.04
C ALA A 63 0.46 -3.07 4.75
N HIS A 64 0.72 -2.01 4.00
CA HIS A 64 1.27 -0.75 4.48
C HIS A 64 0.28 0.38 4.20
N LEU A 65 0.41 1.46 4.98
CA LEU A 65 -0.31 2.70 4.82
C LEU A 65 0.67 3.83 4.53
N VAL A 66 0.28 4.79 3.70
CA VAL A 66 1.04 6.02 3.48
C VAL A 66 0.08 7.21 3.41
N LYS A 67 0.48 8.34 3.97
CA LYS A 67 -0.24 9.61 3.76
C LYS A 67 -0.03 10.12 2.34
N ILE A 68 -1.07 10.66 1.74
CA ILE A 68 -1.02 11.22 0.39
C ILE A 68 0.02 12.35 0.24
N ASP A 69 0.27 13.10 1.31
CA ASP A 69 1.28 14.17 1.37
C ASP A 69 2.73 13.66 1.49
N ARG A 70 2.93 12.35 1.60
CA ARG A 70 4.22 11.65 1.77
C ARG A 70 4.90 11.91 3.12
N SER A 71 4.23 12.54 4.07
CA SER A 71 4.83 12.87 5.37
C SER A 71 5.11 11.64 6.23
N LYS A 72 4.37 10.53 6.04
CA LYS A 72 4.50 9.35 6.88
C LYS A 72 4.00 8.07 6.21
N LYS A 73 4.63 6.95 6.56
CA LYS A 73 4.31 5.58 6.16
C LYS A 73 4.23 4.70 7.40
N TRP A 74 3.31 3.74 7.43
CA TRP A 74 3.14 2.76 8.49
C TRP A 74 3.07 1.35 7.93
N GLU A 75 3.53 0.40 8.73
CA GLU A 75 3.23 -1.01 8.56
C GLU A 75 1.96 -1.32 9.34
N THR A 76 1.14 -2.23 8.83
CA THR A 76 0.05 -2.77 9.65
C THR A 76 0.60 -3.75 10.69
N ASN A 77 -0.17 -4.03 11.74
CA ASN A 77 0.08 -5.15 12.68
C ASN A 77 0.23 -6.49 12.00
N PHE A 78 -0.51 -6.69 10.91
CA PHE A 78 -0.65 -7.99 10.35
C PHE A 78 0.70 -8.35 9.75
N LYS A 79 1.24 -9.52 10.12
CA LYS A 79 2.51 -10.02 9.61
C LYS A 79 2.21 -11.30 8.84
N GLY A 80 2.41 -11.25 7.53
CA GLY A 80 2.10 -12.35 6.62
C GLY A 80 1.84 -11.89 5.19
N PRO A 81 1.68 -12.84 4.24
CA PRO A 81 1.52 -12.54 2.83
C PRO A 81 0.09 -12.02 2.55
N ALA A 82 -0.10 -10.72 2.75
CA ALA A 82 -1.34 -10.02 2.43
C ALA A 82 -1.30 -9.49 0.99
N PHE A 83 -2.45 -9.48 0.32
CA PHE A 83 -2.60 -8.90 -1.01
C PHE A 83 -4.04 -8.45 -1.26
N ALA A 84 -4.24 -7.65 -2.31
CA ALA A 84 -5.54 -7.13 -2.73
C ALA A 84 -6.28 -6.41 -1.57
N VAL A 85 -5.62 -5.40 -1.00
CA VAL A 85 -6.18 -4.61 0.10
C VAL A 85 -7.37 -3.76 -0.35
N ALA A 86 -8.35 -3.59 0.53
CA ALA A 86 -9.53 -2.75 0.31
C ALA A 86 -9.96 -2.03 1.59
N TRP A 87 -10.33 -0.76 1.48
CA TRP A 87 -10.87 0.00 2.61
C TRP A 87 -12.31 -0.40 2.93
N ASN A 88 -12.64 -0.46 4.21
CA ASN A 88 -14.03 -0.46 4.62
C ASN A 88 -14.65 0.93 4.29
N GLY A 89 -15.62 0.97 3.38
CA GLY A 89 -16.25 2.22 2.95
C GLY A 89 -17.15 2.90 3.99
N LYS A 90 -17.49 2.22 5.09
CA LYS A 90 -18.40 2.73 6.14
C LYS A 90 -17.68 3.10 7.43
N GLN A 91 -16.61 2.38 7.77
CA GLN A 91 -15.89 2.52 9.03
C GLN A 91 -14.41 2.81 8.78
N ARG A 92 -13.92 3.91 9.35
CA ARG A 92 -12.49 4.26 9.31
C ARG A 92 -11.66 3.26 10.12
N GLY A 93 -10.41 3.06 9.72
CA GLY A 93 -9.48 2.21 10.46
C GLY A 93 -9.66 0.72 10.21
N ILE A 94 -10.32 0.32 9.13
CA ILE A 94 -10.49 -1.08 8.76
C ILE A 94 -10.08 -1.27 7.31
N LEU A 95 -9.14 -2.19 7.09
CA LEU A 95 -8.78 -2.74 5.80
C LEU A 95 -9.24 -4.20 5.72
N TYR A 96 -9.69 -4.62 4.56
CA TYR A 96 -9.79 -6.03 4.20
C TYR A 96 -8.60 -6.42 3.37
N ALA A 97 -8.11 -7.65 3.52
CA ALA A 97 -7.04 -8.20 2.71
C ALA A 97 -7.24 -9.70 2.50
N SER A 98 -6.82 -10.18 1.33
CA SER A 98 -6.59 -11.61 1.12
C SER A 98 -5.25 -12.00 1.74
N VAL A 99 -5.19 -13.17 2.36
CA VAL A 99 -4.00 -13.72 3.02
C VAL A 99 -3.79 -15.15 2.58
N GLY A 100 -2.58 -15.44 2.13
CA GLY A 100 -2.21 -16.77 1.68
C GLY A 100 -1.19 -16.71 0.54
N PRO A 101 -0.85 -17.87 -0.03
CA PRO A 101 0.06 -17.94 -1.15
C PRO A 101 -0.56 -17.29 -2.41
N ILE A 102 0.26 -16.58 -3.17
CA ILE A 102 -0.09 -15.99 -4.46
C ILE A 102 0.64 -16.70 -5.59
N PHE A 103 0.14 -16.60 -6.83
CA PHE A 103 0.74 -17.24 -8.02
C PHE A 103 1.03 -18.74 -7.83
N THR A 104 0.13 -19.43 -7.13
CA THR A 104 0.26 -20.85 -6.79
C THR A 104 -0.90 -21.65 -7.38
N SER A 105 -0.98 -22.93 -7.02
CA SER A 105 -2.07 -23.84 -7.42
C SER A 105 -3.45 -23.25 -7.14
N LEU A 106 -4.40 -23.53 -8.03
CA LEU A 106 -5.81 -23.19 -7.85
C LEU A 106 -6.45 -23.87 -6.62
N GLN A 107 -5.81 -24.92 -6.10
CA GLN A 107 -6.25 -25.63 -4.89
C GLN A 107 -5.74 -24.96 -3.60
N SER A 108 -4.91 -23.93 -3.70
CA SER A 108 -4.39 -23.24 -2.53
C SER A 108 -5.48 -22.44 -1.83
N THR A 109 -5.55 -22.57 -0.51
CA THR A 109 -6.48 -21.82 0.32
C THR A 109 -5.97 -20.40 0.54
N VAL A 110 -6.87 -19.43 0.40
CA VAL A 110 -6.66 -18.04 0.78
C VAL A 110 -7.75 -17.65 1.77
N HIS A 111 -7.39 -16.83 2.75
CA HIS A 111 -8.31 -16.28 3.74
C HIS A 111 -8.58 -14.81 3.44
N VAL A 112 -9.74 -14.32 3.85
CA VAL A 112 -10.02 -12.88 3.87
C VAL A 112 -10.04 -12.44 5.33
N ILE A 113 -9.21 -11.47 5.68
CA ILE A 113 -9.10 -10.94 7.04
C ILE A 113 -9.52 -9.47 7.10
N SER A 114 -9.86 -8.99 8.29
CA SER A 114 -9.97 -7.56 8.58
C SER A 114 -8.77 -7.10 9.39
N ILE A 115 -7.98 -6.18 8.86
CA ILE A 115 -6.90 -5.49 9.55
C ILE A 115 -7.48 -4.22 10.17
N ARG A 116 -7.52 -4.15 11.50
CA ARG A 116 -8.07 -3.02 12.24
C ARG A 116 -6.98 -2.13 12.81
N PHE A 117 -7.25 -0.84 12.88
CA PHE A 117 -6.35 0.13 13.46
C PHE A 117 -7.09 1.38 13.90
N LYS A 118 -6.56 2.10 14.88
CA LYS A 118 -7.16 3.36 15.28
C LYS A 118 -6.53 4.46 14.44
N PRO A 119 -7.32 5.27 13.71
CA PRO A 119 -6.77 6.40 12.95
C PRO A 119 -5.97 7.39 13.80
N LYS A 120 -6.28 7.49 15.11
CA LYS A 120 -5.54 8.33 16.06
C LYS A 120 -4.11 7.83 16.31
N ASP A 121 -3.88 6.53 16.16
CA ASP A 121 -2.55 5.92 16.31
C ASP A 121 -1.65 6.24 15.09
N LEU A 122 -2.23 6.79 14.00
CA LEU A 122 -1.47 7.33 12.87
C LEU A 122 -0.88 8.72 13.14
N GLY A 123 -0.79 9.15 14.41
CA GLY A 123 -0.20 10.42 14.83
C GLY A 123 1.28 10.30 15.18
N GLU A 124 1.67 9.33 16.00
CA GLU A 124 3.02 9.14 16.53
C GLU A 124 3.40 7.66 16.38
N GLU A 125 4.68 7.33 16.42
CA GLU A 125 5.19 5.96 16.20
C GLU A 125 4.40 4.91 16.98
N THR A 126 3.53 4.13 16.33
CA THR A 126 2.98 2.93 16.98
C THR A 126 2.54 1.90 15.95
N GLN A 127 2.96 0.66 16.21
CA GLN A 127 2.46 -0.52 15.53
C GLN A 127 0.94 -0.60 15.72
N VAL A 128 0.27 -0.62 14.57
CA VAL A 128 -1.15 -0.90 14.38
C VAL A 128 -1.41 -2.35 14.89
N LYS A 129 -2.60 -2.73 15.41
CA LYS A 129 -2.88 -4.02 16.15
C LYS A 129 -3.86 -4.96 15.42
N SER A 130 -3.55 -6.27 15.31
CA SER A 130 -4.44 -7.27 14.67
C SER A 130 -5.34 -7.92 15.69
N GLU A 131 -6.59 -8.09 15.30
CA GLU A 131 -7.52 -9.06 15.86
C GLU A 131 -7.96 -9.99 14.72
#